data_AF-M3I450-F1
#
_entry.id   AF-M3I450-F1
#
_cell.length_a   1.000
_cell.length_b   1.000
_cell.length_c   1.000
_cell.angle_alpha   90.00
_cell.angle_beta   90.00
_cell.angle_gamma   90.00
#
_symmetry.space_group_name_H-M   'P 1'
#
loop_
_entity.id
_entity.type
_entity.pdbx_description
1 polymer ?
#
loop_
_entity_poly.entity_id
_entity_poly.type
_entity_poly.pdbx_seq_one_letter_code
_entity_poly.pdbx_strand_id
1 'polypeptide(L)'
;MEKEMKKLSIQLKNKEIKPMEFAENFPVKVDRHSQADVVQTVIAKYTKEYGEEESIKMLSSSDASARVVKLFVIEYLSNLMDGFEALKNIRGGKKAFGLLYQRAIDESRRVYPWLDKYYQN
;
A
#
# COMPACT_ATOMS: atom_id res chain seq x y z
N MET A 1 -6.75 -1.72 16.14
CA MET A 1 -5.93 -2.10 14.98
C MET A 1 -4.46 -2.22 15.34
N GLU A 2 -3.77 -1.17 15.79
CA GLU A 2 -2.34 -1.24 16.15
C GLU A 2 -1.99 -2.35 17.16
N LYS A 3 -2.82 -2.52 18.21
CA LYS A 3 -2.64 -3.60 19.20
C LYS A 3 -2.66 -5.00 18.56
N GLU A 4 -3.50 -5.20 17.56
CA GLU A 4 -3.67 -6.47 16.85
C GLU A 4 -2.52 -6.73 15.89
N MET A 5 -2.10 -5.73 15.12
CA MET A 5 -0.90 -5.79 14.28
C MET A 5 0.33 -6.14 15.11
N LYS A 6 0.52 -5.46 16.25
CA LYS A 6 1.62 -5.74 17.17
C LYS A 6 1.56 -7.16 17.71
N LYS A 7 0.38 -7.65 18.09
CA LYS A 7 0.18 -9.04 18.54
C LYS A 7 0.61 -10.02 17.45
N LEU A 8 0.08 -9.89 16.23
CA LEU A 8 0.41 -10.77 15.10
C LEU A 8 1.91 -10.75 14.78
N SER A 9 2.54 -9.57 14.79
CA SER A 9 3.99 -9.45 14.57
C SER A 9 4.82 -10.15 15.64
N ILE A 10 4.40 -10.11 16.91
CA ILE A 10 5.04 -10.85 18.00
C ILE A 10 4.88 -12.36 17.78
N GLN A 11 3.66 -12.82 17.48
CA GLN A 11 3.40 -14.24 17.23
C GLN A 11 4.20 -14.77 16.04
N LEU A 12 4.29 -14.00 14.96
CA LEU A 12 5.10 -14.34 13.79
C LEU A 12 6.59 -14.43 14.16
N LYS A 13 7.11 -13.47 14.92
CA LYS A 13 8.52 -13.45 15.36
C LYS A 13 8.85 -14.64 16.27
N ASN A 14 7.92 -15.02 17.15
CA ASN A 14 8.04 -16.18 18.02
C ASN A 14 7.80 -17.51 17.30
N LYS A 15 7.44 -17.49 16.00
CA LYS A 15 7.07 -18.66 15.19
C LYS A 15 5.82 -19.39 15.70
N GLU A 16 4.95 -18.68 16.44
CA GLU A 16 3.65 -19.19 16.89
C GLU A 16 2.66 -19.32 15.74
N ILE A 17 2.80 -18.47 14.71
CA ILE A 17 2.00 -18.50 13.49
C ILE A 17 2.90 -18.57 12.25
N LYS A 18 2.38 -19.13 11.17
CA LYS A 18 3.08 -19.16 9.88
C LYS A 18 3.00 -17.79 9.19
N PRO A 19 3.95 -17.45 8.29
CA PRO A 19 3.87 -16.21 7.52
C PRO A 19 2.57 -16.03 6.73
N MET A 20 2.03 -17.11 6.15
CA MET A 20 0.75 -17.04 5.43
C MET A 20 -0.41 -16.71 6.36
N GLU A 21 -0.47 -17.34 7.54
CA GLU A 21 -1.48 -17.07 8.56
C GLU A 21 -1.38 -15.64 9.10
N PHE A 22 -0.17 -15.10 9.24
CA PHE A 22 0.03 -13.68 9.50
C PHE A 22 -0.60 -12.83 8.39
N ALA A 23 -0.30 -13.11 7.12
CA ALA A 23 -0.81 -12.35 6.00
C ALA A 23 -2.33 -12.49 5.78
N GLU A 24 -2.95 -13.59 6.21
CA GLU A 24 -4.41 -13.80 6.20
C GLU A 24 -5.11 -12.99 7.30
N ASN A 25 -4.50 -12.94 8.49
CA ASN A 25 -5.11 -12.31 9.67
C ASN A 25 -4.70 -10.85 9.88
N PHE A 26 -3.66 -10.36 9.20
CA PHE A 26 -3.22 -8.97 9.33
C PHE A 26 -4.37 -8.02 8.99
N PRO A 27 -4.71 -7.04 9.85
CA PRO A 27 -5.76 -6.09 9.55
C PRO A 27 -5.25 -5.10 8.51
N VAL A 28 -5.89 -5.08 7.33
CA VAL A 28 -5.55 -4.14 6.27
C VAL A 28 -6.42 -2.89 6.42
N LYS A 29 -5.81 -1.72 6.32
CA LYS A 29 -6.49 -0.43 6.36
C LYS A 29 -5.90 0.49 5.32
N VAL A 30 -6.77 1.24 4.66
CA VAL A 30 -6.42 2.37 3.80
C VAL A 30 -7.09 3.61 4.38
N ASP A 31 -6.31 4.64 4.66
CA ASP A 31 -6.80 5.92 5.13
C ASP A 31 -7.58 6.62 4.03
N ARG A 32 -8.69 7.25 4.41
CA ARG A 32 -9.61 7.89 3.46
C ARG A 32 -9.41 9.39 3.47
N HIS A 33 -9.05 9.90 2.30
CA HIS A 33 -8.96 11.33 1.97
C HIS A 33 -9.82 11.65 0.74
N SER A 34 -10.09 12.92 0.49
CA SER A 34 -10.78 13.30 -0.76
C SER A 34 -9.88 13.00 -1.96
N GLN A 35 -10.49 12.77 -3.14
CA GLN A 35 -9.72 12.55 -4.37
C GLN A 35 -8.77 13.73 -4.67
N ALA A 36 -9.25 14.97 -4.46
CA ALA A 36 -8.44 16.16 -4.65
C ALA A 36 -7.21 16.18 -3.73
N ASP A 37 -7.39 15.88 -2.44
CA ASP A 37 -6.28 15.86 -1.47
C ASP A 37 -5.24 14.79 -1.82
N VAL A 38 -5.69 13.59 -2.22
CA VAL A 38 -4.79 12.51 -2.65
C VAL A 38 -3.97 12.96 -3.86
N VAL A 39 -4.62 13.49 -4.90
CA VAL A 39 -3.94 13.93 -6.12
C VAL A 39 -2.96 15.07 -5.82
N GLN A 40 -3.36 16.07 -5.03
CA GLN A 40 -2.48 17.18 -4.66
C GLN A 40 -1.28 16.72 -3.82
N THR A 41 -1.48 15.78 -2.88
CA THR A 41 -0.40 15.23 -2.07
C THR A 41 0.61 14.46 -2.93
N VAL A 42 0.11 13.67 -3.89
CA VAL A 42 0.95 12.97 -4.86
C VAL A 42 1.78 13.94 -5.69
N ILE A 43 1.15 14.98 -6.25
CA ILE A 43 1.84 16.01 -7.04
C ILE A 43 2.93 16.67 -6.20
N ALA A 44 2.58 17.16 -5.00
CA ALA A 44 3.52 17.83 -4.11
C ALA A 44 4.72 16.93 -3.74
N LYS A 45 4.48 15.64 -3.48
CA LYS A 45 5.53 14.67 -3.18
C LYS A 45 6.48 14.48 -4.36
N TYR A 46 5.96 14.21 -5.55
CA TYR A 46 6.78 13.98 -6.74
C TYR A 46 7.54 15.25 -7.15
N THR A 47 6.91 16.42 -7.05
CA THR A 47 7.58 17.71 -7.30
C THR A 47 8.74 17.94 -6.35
N LYS A 48 8.60 17.55 -5.08
CA LYS A 48 9.68 17.62 -4.11
C LYS A 48 10.83 16.64 -4.40
N GLU A 49 10.52 15.42 -4.86
CA GLU A 49 11.52 14.37 -5.09
C GLU A 49 12.27 14.51 -6.42
N TYR A 50 11.59 14.94 -7.48
CA TYR A 50 12.12 14.92 -8.86
C TYR A 50 12.19 16.30 -9.53
N GLY A 51 11.61 17.34 -8.91
CA GLY A 51 11.48 18.66 -9.50
C GLY A 51 10.23 18.81 -10.39
N GLU A 52 9.88 20.05 -10.69
CA GLU A 52 8.63 20.41 -11.37
C GLU A 52 8.56 19.87 -12.80
N GLU A 53 9.64 20.00 -13.59
CA GLU A 53 9.67 19.53 -14.97
C GLU A 53 9.47 18.01 -15.10
N GLU A 54 10.15 17.22 -14.28
CA GLU A 54 10.00 15.75 -14.32
C GLU A 54 8.66 15.29 -13.74
N SER A 55 8.13 16.02 -12.76
CA SER A 55 6.78 15.76 -12.26
C SER A 55 5.73 16.01 -13.34
N ILE A 56 5.83 17.12 -14.07
CA ILE A 56 4.93 17.41 -15.20
C ILE A 56 5.03 16.30 -16.25
N LYS A 57 6.24 15.86 -16.62
CA LYS A 57 6.41 14.75 -17.58
C LYS A 57 5.76 13.47 -17.08
N MET A 58 6.00 13.06 -15.84
CA MET A 58 5.41 11.85 -15.25
C MET A 58 3.88 11.92 -15.14
N LEU A 59 3.34 13.10 -14.85
CA LEU A 59 1.89 13.30 -14.63
C LEU A 59 1.13 13.71 -15.90
N SER A 60 1.84 14.06 -16.97
CA SER A 60 1.24 14.54 -18.23
C SER A 60 0.42 13.48 -18.97
N SER A 61 0.69 12.20 -18.74
CA SER A 61 -0.18 11.12 -19.23
C SER A 61 -1.20 10.71 -18.18
N SER A 62 -2.47 10.60 -18.60
CA SER A 62 -3.57 10.18 -17.72
C SER A 62 -3.39 8.77 -17.12
N ASP A 63 -2.60 7.93 -17.80
CA ASP A 63 -2.27 6.57 -17.33
C ASP A 63 -1.11 6.55 -16.32
N ALA A 64 -0.04 7.33 -16.54
CA ALA A 64 1.08 7.38 -15.61
C ALA A 64 0.69 8.07 -14.30
N SER A 65 -0.06 9.18 -14.37
CA SER A 65 -0.60 9.87 -13.19
C SER A 65 -1.43 8.93 -12.33
N ALA A 66 -2.27 8.11 -12.94
CA ALA A 66 -3.10 7.17 -12.21
C ALA A 66 -2.35 5.97 -11.62
N ARG A 67 -1.34 5.44 -12.32
CA ARG A 67 -0.44 4.41 -11.77
C ARG A 67 0.31 4.94 -10.56
N VAL A 68 0.82 6.16 -10.64
CA VAL A 68 1.51 6.84 -9.54
C VAL A 68 0.57 7.03 -8.34
N VAL A 69 -0.65 7.52 -8.57
CA VAL A 69 -1.64 7.70 -7.49
C VAL A 69 -2.04 6.36 -6.87
N LYS A 70 -2.21 5.30 -7.67
CA LYS A 70 -2.48 3.94 -7.19
C LYS A 70 -1.36 3.44 -6.27
N LEU A 71 -0.11 3.56 -6.69
CA LEU A 71 1.04 3.16 -5.86
C LEU A 71 1.10 3.98 -4.58
N PHE A 72 0.85 5.30 -4.67
CA PHE A 72 0.82 6.16 -3.50
C PHE A 72 -0.23 5.71 -2.48
N VAL A 73 -1.45 5.40 -2.92
CA VAL A 73 -2.51 4.91 -2.03
C VAL A 73 -2.09 3.60 -1.35
N ILE A 74 -1.57 2.64 -2.11
CA ILE A 74 -1.18 1.33 -1.58
C ILE A 74 -0.01 1.45 -0.61
N GLU A 75 0.99 2.27 -0.90
CA GLU A 75 2.25 2.29 -0.14
C GLU A 75 2.25 3.29 1.02
N TYR A 76 1.56 4.44 0.86
CA TYR A 76 1.62 5.55 1.81
C TYR A 76 0.31 5.83 2.54
N LEU A 77 -0.83 5.46 1.95
CA LEU A 77 -2.13 5.61 2.62
C LEU A 77 -2.62 4.29 3.23
N SER A 78 -1.91 3.19 3.02
CA SER A 78 -2.22 1.92 3.68
C SER A 78 -1.18 1.54 4.73
N ASN A 79 -1.58 0.63 5.61
CA ASN A 79 -0.67 0.01 6.57
C ASN A 79 0.14 -1.18 6.01
N LEU A 80 0.25 -1.29 4.67
CA LEU A 80 1.02 -2.35 4.01
C LEU A 80 2.49 -2.38 4.48
N MET A 81 3.09 -1.21 4.71
CA MET A 81 4.50 -1.12 5.13
C MET A 81 4.74 -1.76 6.50
N ASP A 82 3.80 -1.66 7.43
CA ASP A 82 3.89 -2.33 8.74
C ASP A 82 3.94 -3.85 8.59
N GLY A 83 3.15 -4.39 7.66
CA GLY A 83 3.15 -5.82 7.36
C GLY A 83 4.39 -6.26 6.57
N PHE A 84 4.90 -5.42 5.66
CA PHE A 84 6.19 -5.65 4.99
C PHE A 84 7.32 -5.76 6.01
N GLU A 85 7.41 -4.80 6.93
CA GLU A 85 8.43 -4.75 7.97
C GLU A 85 8.42 -5.99 8.87
N ALA A 86 7.22 -6.51 9.18
CA ALA A 86 7.08 -7.75 9.93
C ALA A 86 7.54 -9.00 9.14
N LEU A 87 7.41 -9.00 7.82
CA LEU A 87 7.66 -10.17 6.95
C LEU A 87 9.06 -10.19 6.31
N LYS A 88 9.72 -9.03 6.13
CA LYS A 88 10.89 -8.88 5.24
C LYS A 88 12.07 -9.81 5.52
N ASN A 89 12.25 -10.22 6.77
CA ASN A 89 13.35 -11.10 7.21
C ASN A 89 12.88 -12.49 7.65
N ILE A 90 11.63 -12.87 7.37
CA ILE A 90 11.07 -14.17 7.75
C ILE A 90 11.11 -15.12 6.55
N ARG A 91 11.56 -16.38 6.76
CA ARG A 91 11.51 -17.41 5.72
C ARG A 91 10.07 -17.64 5.26
N GLY A 92 9.80 -17.50 3.97
CA GLY A 92 8.45 -17.54 3.42
C GLY A 92 7.71 -16.19 3.44
N GLY A 93 8.33 -15.15 4.01
CA GLY A 93 7.77 -13.80 4.11
C GLY A 93 7.43 -13.19 2.74
N LYS A 94 8.25 -13.43 1.71
CA LYS A 94 7.96 -12.96 0.33
C LYS A 94 6.61 -13.47 -0.20
N LYS A 95 6.29 -14.74 0.04
CA LYS A 95 5.01 -15.33 -0.43
C LYS A 95 3.83 -14.75 0.35
N ALA A 96 3.96 -14.65 1.67
CA ALA A 96 2.98 -14.03 2.53
C ALA A 96 2.73 -12.56 2.19
N PHE A 97 3.80 -11.82 1.89
CA PHE A 97 3.70 -10.43 1.46
C PHE A 97 2.92 -10.29 0.15
N GLY A 98 3.06 -11.23 -0.79
CA GLY A 98 2.24 -11.22 -2.01
C GLY A 98 0.73 -11.28 -1.73
N LEU A 99 0.30 -12.09 -0.75
CA LEU A 99 -1.09 -12.11 -0.31
C LEU A 99 -1.49 -10.78 0.35
N LEU A 100 -0.66 -10.27 1.26
CA LEU A 100 -0.94 -9.01 1.95
C LEU A 100 -1.05 -7.83 0.98
N TYR A 101 -0.17 -7.78 -0.03
CA TYR A 101 -0.21 -6.79 -1.11
C TYR A 101 -1.52 -6.85 -1.89
N GLN A 102 -1.99 -8.05 -2.24
CA GLN A 102 -3.28 -8.22 -2.90
C GLN A 102 -4.44 -7.73 -2.03
N ARG A 103 -4.43 -8.03 -0.73
CA ARG A 103 -5.45 -7.53 0.21
C ARG A 103 -5.42 -6.00 0.34
N ALA A 104 -4.24 -5.39 0.32
CA ALA A 104 -4.08 -3.94 0.30
C ALA A 104 -4.63 -3.32 -0.99
N ILE A 105 -4.44 -3.97 -2.15
CA ILE A 105 -5.06 -3.58 -3.41
C ILE A 105 -6.59 -3.62 -3.30
N ASP A 106 -7.15 -4.72 -2.81
CA ASP A 106 -8.61 -4.89 -2.74
C ASP A 106 -9.26 -3.88 -1.77
N GLU A 107 -8.61 -3.61 -0.65
CA GLU A 107 -9.05 -2.55 0.28
C GLU A 107 -8.90 -1.15 -0.34
N SER A 108 -7.85 -0.91 -1.11
CA SER A 108 -7.67 0.36 -1.82
C SER A 108 -8.76 0.58 -2.87
N ARG A 109 -9.17 -0.46 -3.62
CA ARG A 109 -10.32 -0.40 -4.54
C ARG A 109 -11.61 -0.04 -3.81
N ARG A 110 -11.83 -0.60 -2.61
CA ARG A 110 -13.01 -0.32 -1.77
C ARG A 110 -13.03 1.13 -1.27
N VAL A 111 -11.88 1.68 -0.88
CA VAL A 111 -11.77 3.04 -0.34
C VAL A 111 -11.74 4.10 -1.46
N TYR A 112 -11.11 3.78 -2.59
CA TYR A 112 -10.93 4.66 -3.74
C TYR A 112 -11.43 4.02 -5.05
N PRO A 113 -12.75 3.82 -5.24
CA PRO A 113 -13.30 3.13 -6.42
C PRO A 113 -12.97 3.82 -7.76
N TRP A 114 -12.72 5.12 -7.76
CA TRP A 114 -12.32 5.87 -8.96
C TRP A 114 -10.94 5.47 -9.50
N LEU A 115 -10.14 4.76 -8.70
CA LEU A 115 -8.89 4.16 -9.15
C LEU A 115 -9.08 2.79 -9.82
N ASP A 116 -10.28 2.19 -9.79
CA ASP A 116 -10.51 0.79 -10.21
C ASP A 116 -10.06 0.51 -11.66
N LYS A 117 -10.31 1.46 -12.56
CA LYS A 117 -9.87 1.42 -13.97
C LYS A 117 -8.34 1.29 -14.15
N TYR A 118 -7.56 1.50 -13.09
CA TYR A 118 -6.10 1.41 -13.09
C TYR A 118 -5.55 0.20 -12.33
N TYR A 119 -6.42 -0.65 -11.78
CA TYR A 119 -6.04 -1.94 -11.20
C TYR A 119 -6.12 -3.11 -12.20
N GLN A 120 -6.47 -2.86 -13.46
CA GLN A 120 -6.62 -3.89 -14.52
C GLN A 120 -5.33 -4.23 -15.29
N ASN A 121 -4.14 -4.02 -14.73
CA ASN A 121 -2.87 -4.44 -15.33
C ASN A 121 -2.18 -5.46 -14.44
#